data_AF-A0AB37WUB8-F1
#
_entry.id   AF-A0AB37WUB8-F1
#
_cell.length_a   1.000
_cell.length_b   1.000
_cell.length_c   1.000
_cell.angle_alpha   90.00
_cell.angle_beta   90.00
_cell.angle_gamma   90.00
#
_symmetry.space_group_name_H-M   'P 1'
#
loop_
_entity.id
_entity.type
_entity.pdbx_description
1 polymer ?
#
loop_
_entity_poly.entity_id
_entity_poly.type
_entity_poly.pdbx_seq_one_letter_code
_entity_poly.pdbx_strand_id
1 'polypeptide(L)'
;MSAVGNVLTGASYDYHCHSNLVRSVLPYGLTEFDVHDVLNVFQVTGLDSQGRYFMEASPATKDSFLTFFAEQDLLCALSTCPGGDLSRWGWTQAEEVSGSKEKKEGDDDEGMKSTCRPIRVEVYEIKEAVKEKVLKGWKKPEKSGYRGMHGMGIPSGEA
;
A
#
# COMPACT_ATOMS: atom_id res chain seq x y z
N MET A 1 2.07 14.72 -4.96
CA MET A 1 3.55 14.83 -5.04
C MET A 1 4.17 13.61 -4.35
N SER A 2 4.55 12.54 -5.05
CA SER A 2 5.30 11.43 -4.42
C SER A 2 6.76 11.88 -4.20
N ALA A 3 6.94 12.61 -3.11
CA ALA A 3 8.02 13.58 -2.94
C ALA A 3 9.34 13.00 -2.39
N VAL A 4 9.33 11.83 -1.76
CA VAL A 4 10.53 11.37 -1.02
C VAL A 4 11.69 11.00 -1.96
N GLY A 5 11.42 10.27 -3.04
CA GLY A 5 12.46 9.88 -4.00
C GLY A 5 13.17 11.10 -4.61
N ASN A 6 12.40 12.10 -5.05
CA ASN A 6 12.95 13.34 -5.58
C ASN A 6 13.69 14.16 -4.52
N VAL A 7 13.16 14.27 -3.30
CA VAL A 7 13.83 14.99 -2.21
C VAL A 7 15.16 14.34 -1.82
N LEU A 8 15.25 13.01 -1.82
CA LEU A 8 16.45 12.28 -1.41
C LEU A 8 17.49 12.13 -2.52
N THR A 9 17.06 12.01 -3.78
CA THR A 9 17.97 11.65 -4.90
C THR A 9 18.01 12.70 -6.01
N GLY A 10 17.10 13.67 -6.01
CA GLY A 10 16.91 14.61 -7.12
C GLY A 10 16.25 14.00 -8.36
N ALA A 11 16.06 12.68 -8.41
CA ALA A 11 15.47 11.99 -9.55
C ALA A 11 13.93 12.02 -9.52
N SER A 12 13.31 12.01 -10.70
CA SER A 12 11.85 11.92 -10.83
C SER A 12 11.46 10.50 -11.25
N TYR A 13 10.55 9.85 -10.55
CA TYR A 13 10.07 8.51 -10.91
C TYR A 13 8.60 8.32 -10.57
N ASP A 14 7.81 7.88 -11.54
CA ASP A 14 6.34 7.90 -11.48
C ASP A 14 5.70 6.53 -11.19
N TYR A 15 6.50 5.49 -10.96
CA TYR A 15 6.00 4.12 -10.73
C TYR A 15 6.22 3.64 -9.28
N HIS A 16 6.19 4.57 -8.34
CA HIS A 16 6.14 4.27 -6.91
C HIS A 16 4.73 3.83 -6.47
N CYS A 17 4.62 3.20 -5.30
CA CYS A 17 3.35 2.71 -4.76
C CYS A 17 2.27 3.78 -4.71
N HIS A 18 2.61 4.98 -4.23
CA HIS A 18 1.69 6.12 -4.21
C HIS A 18 1.12 6.41 -5.60
N SER A 19 1.97 6.63 -6.60
CA SER A 19 1.55 6.91 -7.98
C SER A 19 0.76 5.75 -8.61
N ASN A 20 1.11 4.50 -8.29
CA ASN A 20 0.35 3.32 -8.72
C ASN A 20 -1.08 3.32 -8.14
N LEU A 21 -1.22 3.65 -6.85
CA LEU A 21 -2.52 3.72 -6.17
C LEU A 21 -3.35 4.89 -6.69
N VAL A 22 -2.75 6.08 -6.87
CA VAL A 22 -3.45 7.22 -7.48
C VAL A 22 -4.06 6.79 -8.81
N ARG A 23 -3.26 6.22 -9.71
CA ARG A 23 -3.75 5.76 -11.02
C ARG A 23 -4.85 4.70 -10.93
N SER A 24 -4.82 3.81 -9.94
CA SER A 24 -5.82 2.74 -9.82
C SER A 24 -7.16 3.23 -9.29
N VAL A 25 -7.19 4.33 -8.53
CA VAL A 25 -8.43 4.90 -7.98
C VAL A 25 -9.10 5.92 -8.89
N LEU A 26 -8.38 6.54 -9.83
CA LEU A 26 -8.95 7.53 -10.78
C LEU A 26 -10.21 7.06 -11.52
N PRO A 27 -10.29 5.81 -12.05
CA PRO A 27 -11.49 5.33 -12.75
C PRO A 27 -12.75 5.27 -11.88
N TYR A 28 -12.61 5.32 -10.56
CA TYR A 28 -13.71 5.30 -9.59
C TYR A 28 -14.12 6.71 -9.14
N GLY A 29 -13.60 7.76 -9.79
CA GLY A 29 -13.91 9.16 -9.47
C GLY A 29 -13.19 9.70 -8.24
N LEU A 30 -12.19 8.96 -7.74
CA LEU A 30 -11.33 9.37 -6.63
C LEU A 30 -10.09 10.10 -7.15
N THR A 31 -9.41 10.79 -6.25
CA THR A 31 -8.26 11.67 -6.55
C THR A 31 -7.02 11.25 -5.75
N GLU A 32 -5.90 11.95 -5.96
CA GLU A 32 -4.69 11.75 -5.15
C GLU A 32 -4.94 11.96 -3.65
N PHE A 33 -5.91 12.81 -3.27
CA PHE A 33 -6.23 13.10 -1.87
C PHE A 33 -6.99 11.97 -1.17
N ASP A 34 -7.53 11.01 -1.92
CA ASP A 34 -8.21 9.84 -1.39
C ASP A 34 -7.25 8.66 -1.16
N VAL A 35 -6.00 8.76 -1.65
CA VAL A 35 -4.94 7.79 -1.35
C VAL A 35 -4.39 8.09 0.03
N HIS A 36 -4.52 7.12 0.92
CA HIS A 36 -4.11 7.19 2.33
C HIS A 36 -2.90 6.29 2.60
N ASP A 37 -2.38 6.36 3.83
CA ASP A 37 -1.35 5.44 4.32
C ASP A 37 -1.80 3.98 4.14
N VAL A 38 -0.84 3.14 3.74
CA VAL A 38 -1.12 1.77 3.28
C VAL A 38 -0.94 0.72 4.37
N LEU A 39 -1.68 -0.37 4.24
CA LEU A 39 -1.28 -1.64 4.85
C LEU A 39 -0.17 -2.27 3.99
N ASN A 40 1.04 -2.36 4.53
CA ASN A 40 2.18 -2.99 3.83
C ASN A 40 2.11 -4.51 3.90
N VAL A 41 1.34 -5.12 2.99
CA VAL A 41 1.16 -6.57 2.89
C VAL A 41 2.50 -7.27 2.62
N PHE A 42 2.84 -8.27 3.43
CA PHE A 42 4.09 -9.05 3.40
C PHE A 42 5.40 -8.30 3.69
N GLN A 43 5.36 -7.00 3.99
CA GLN A 43 6.57 -6.26 4.34
C GLN A 43 7.00 -6.53 5.78
N VAL A 44 8.26 -6.88 6.00
CA VAL A 44 8.82 -7.03 7.35
C VAL A 44 9.47 -5.74 7.77
N THR A 45 8.90 -5.09 8.77
CA THR A 45 9.37 -3.78 9.25
C THR A 45 9.22 -3.68 10.75
N GLY A 46 9.96 -2.75 11.33
CA GLY A 46 9.90 -2.48 12.76
C GLY A 46 10.58 -1.17 13.13
N LEU A 47 10.67 -0.94 14.43
CA LEU A 47 11.45 0.14 15.01
C LEU A 47 12.61 -0.47 15.79
N ASP A 48 13.81 0.05 15.59
CA ASP A 48 14.97 -0.36 16.39
C ASP A 48 14.94 0.25 17.80
N SER A 49 15.97 -0.05 18.61
CA SER A 49 16.08 0.47 19.98
C SER A 49 16.17 2.00 20.08
N GLN A 50 16.44 2.69 18.96
CA GLN A 50 16.47 4.15 18.87
C GLN A 50 15.19 4.72 18.25
N GLY A 51 14.20 3.88 17.93
CA GLY A 51 12.95 4.29 17.31
C GLY A 51 13.06 4.59 15.81
N ARG A 52 14.13 4.13 15.15
CA ARG A 52 14.30 4.31 13.70
C ARG A 52 13.60 3.19 12.95
N TYR A 53 12.95 3.54 11.85
CA TYR A 53 12.27 2.58 10.98
C TYR A 53 13.28 1.73 10.21
N PHE A 54 13.09 0.41 10.23
CA PHE A 54 13.87 -0.52 9.43
C PHE A 54 12.97 -1.45 8.63
N MET A 55 13.55 -2.04 7.59
CA MET A 55 12.91 -3.03 6.75
C MET A 55 13.85 -4.22 6.55
N GLU A 56 13.28 -5.42 6.46
CA GLU A 56 14.01 -6.65 6.19
C GLU A 56 13.40 -7.40 5.01
N ALA A 57 14.15 -8.36 4.48
CA ALA A 57 13.69 -9.24 3.42
C ALA A 57 12.39 -9.96 3.85
N SER A 58 11.39 -9.93 2.99
CA SER A 58 10.13 -10.63 3.25
C SER A 58 10.34 -12.14 3.29
N PRO A 59 9.83 -12.86 4.32
CA PRO A 59 9.85 -14.32 4.37
C PRO A 59 8.71 -14.93 3.54
N ALA A 60 7.87 -14.11 2.90
CA ALA A 60 6.73 -14.58 2.14
C ALA A 60 7.17 -15.44 0.94
N THR A 61 6.52 -16.58 0.80
CA THR A 61 6.70 -17.51 -0.31
C THR A 61 5.52 -17.43 -1.27
N LYS A 62 5.61 -18.12 -2.42
CA LYS A 62 4.49 -18.25 -3.37
C LYS A 62 3.22 -18.89 -2.77
N ASP A 63 3.36 -19.60 -1.65
CA ASP A 63 2.27 -20.28 -0.96
C ASP A 63 1.73 -19.44 0.22
N SER A 64 2.35 -18.28 0.49
CA SER A 64 1.90 -17.35 1.52
C SER A 64 0.71 -16.54 1.05
N PHE A 65 -0.34 -16.46 1.88
CA PHE A 65 -1.52 -15.66 1.59
C PHE A 65 -2.08 -15.02 2.86
N LEU A 66 -2.83 -13.94 2.68
CA LEU A 66 -3.63 -13.28 3.70
C LEU A 66 -5.08 -13.24 3.23
N THR A 67 -5.98 -13.69 4.09
CA THR A 67 -7.42 -13.70 3.80
C THR A 67 -8.12 -12.66 4.65
N PHE A 68 -8.92 -11.82 4.01
CA PHE A 68 -9.74 -10.81 4.65
C PHE A 68 -11.22 -11.16 4.50
N PHE A 69 -12.00 -10.90 5.54
CA PHE A 69 -13.45 -10.90 5.46
C PHE A 69 -13.94 -9.45 5.32
N ALA A 70 -14.67 -9.15 4.25
CA ALA A 70 -15.19 -7.81 4.01
C ALA A 70 -16.44 -7.58 4.87
N GLU A 71 -16.28 -6.87 6.00
CA GLU A 71 -17.42 -6.55 6.87
C GLU A 71 -18.38 -5.51 6.27
N GLN A 72 -17.92 -4.76 5.27
CA GLN A 72 -18.72 -3.82 4.49
C GLN A 72 -18.32 -3.87 3.02
N ASP A 73 -19.02 -3.14 2.18
CA ASP A 73 -18.68 -3.03 0.76
C ASP A 73 -17.40 -2.20 0.63
N LEU A 74 -16.40 -2.73 -0.09
CA LEU A 74 -15.07 -2.14 -0.17
C LEU A 74 -14.65 -1.91 -1.63
N LEU A 75 -13.97 -0.79 -1.86
CA LEU A 75 -13.09 -0.60 -3.01
C LEU A 75 -11.65 -0.79 -2.53
N CYS A 76 -11.00 -1.85 -2.99
CA CYS A 76 -9.61 -2.15 -2.62
C CYS A 76 -8.66 -1.82 -3.77
N ALA A 77 -7.71 -0.92 -3.54
CA ALA A 77 -6.60 -0.64 -4.44
C ALA A 77 -5.32 -1.31 -3.93
N LEU A 78 -4.58 -2.00 -4.80
CA LEU A 78 -3.32 -2.65 -4.47
C LEU A 78 -2.23 -2.20 -5.44
N SER A 79 -1.02 -2.05 -4.92
CA SER A 79 0.19 -1.78 -5.71
C SER A 79 1.25 -2.83 -5.39
N THR A 80 1.78 -3.50 -6.42
CA THR A 80 2.99 -4.32 -6.29
C THR A 80 4.19 -3.39 -6.17
N CYS A 81 4.79 -3.34 -4.98
CA CYS A 81 5.85 -2.39 -4.67
C CYS A 81 7.07 -2.61 -5.59
N PRO A 82 7.63 -1.54 -6.21
CA PRO A 82 8.84 -1.66 -7.01
C PRO A 82 10.10 -1.98 -6.19
N GLY A 83 9.97 -2.00 -4.85
CA GLY A 83 10.98 -2.49 -3.90
C GLY A 83 11.08 -4.03 -3.83
N GLY A 84 10.15 -4.74 -4.46
CA GLY A 84 10.11 -6.20 -4.44
C GLY A 84 9.95 -6.76 -3.03
N ASP A 85 10.74 -7.78 -2.70
CA ASP A 85 10.78 -8.40 -1.36
C ASP A 85 11.77 -7.75 -0.40
N LEU A 86 12.42 -6.64 -0.78
CA LEU A 86 13.43 -5.92 0.00
C LEU A 86 14.68 -6.74 0.36
N SER A 87 14.91 -7.87 -0.33
CA SER A 87 16.15 -8.66 -0.18
C SER A 87 17.34 -8.08 -0.94
N ARG A 88 17.08 -7.17 -1.89
CA ARG A 88 18.08 -6.40 -2.62
C ARG A 88 17.93 -4.92 -2.31
N TRP A 89 19.06 -4.22 -2.29
CA TRP A 89 19.12 -2.80 -1.98
C TRP A 89 19.83 -2.06 -3.10
N GLY A 90 19.17 -1.06 -3.68
CA GLY A 90 19.76 -0.20 -4.70
C GLY A 90 18.75 0.84 -5.18
N TRP A 91 19.19 2.08 -5.37
CA TRP A 91 18.41 3.17 -5.94
C TRP A 91 18.42 3.14 -7.48
N THR A 92 18.56 1.96 -8.08
CA THR A 92 18.77 1.78 -9.52
C THR A 92 17.70 2.48 -10.35
N GLN A 93 16.47 2.62 -9.84
CA GLN A 93 15.38 3.37 -10.49
C GLN A 93 15.65 4.88 -10.59
N ALA A 94 16.30 5.49 -9.59
CA ALA A 94 16.71 6.89 -9.65
C ALA A 94 17.90 7.08 -10.60
N GLU A 95 18.86 6.15 -10.59
CA GLU A 95 20.05 6.15 -11.43
C GLU A 95 19.75 5.89 -12.92
N GLU A 96 18.74 5.06 -13.22
CA GLU A 96 18.24 4.84 -14.57
C GLU A 96 17.61 6.10 -15.17
N VAL A 97 16.96 6.93 -14.34
CA VAL A 97 16.29 8.16 -14.80
C VAL A 97 17.25 9.36 -14.85
N SER A 98 18.25 9.44 -13.97
CA SER A 98 19.25 10.51 -13.97
C SER A 98 20.32 10.37 -15.06
N GLY A 99 20.37 9.22 -15.76
CA GLY A 99 21.36 8.97 -16.82
C GLY A 99 22.81 8.81 -16.30
N SER A 100 23.02 8.79 -14.98
CA SER A 100 24.32 8.69 -14.32
C SER A 100 24.76 7.23 -14.16
N LYS A 101 24.72 6.45 -15.25
CA LYS A 101 25.26 5.08 -15.25
C LYS A 101 26.79 5.11 -15.31
N GLU A 102 27.44 5.25 -14.16
CA GLU A 102 28.74 4.58 -14.00
C GLU A 102 28.46 3.09 -13.73
N LYS A 103 28.23 2.33 -14.82
CA LYS A 103 28.23 0.86 -14.73
C LYS A 103 29.64 0.45 -14.28
N LYS A 104 29.79 0.03 -13.02
CA LYS A 104 30.98 -0.74 -12.65
C LYS A 104 30.92 -2.07 -13.39
N GLU A 105 32.01 -2.39 -14.07
CA GLU A 105 32.15 -3.62 -14.85
C GLU A 105 32.02 -4.83 -13.89
N GLY A 106 31.01 -5.69 -14.09
CA GLY A 106 30.72 -6.85 -13.24
C GLY A 106 29.51 -6.73 -12.31
N ASP A 107 28.76 -5.61 -12.36
CA ASP A 107 27.55 -5.42 -11.56
C ASP A 107 26.31 -5.95 -12.29
N ASP A 108 25.98 -7.22 -12.04
CA ASP A 108 24.74 -7.89 -12.49
C ASP A 108 23.53 -7.51 -11.60
N ASP A 109 23.58 -6.36 -10.91
CA ASP A 109 22.51 -5.95 -10.00
C ASP A 109 21.33 -5.35 -10.78
N GLU A 110 20.36 -6.21 -11.11
CA GLU A 110 19.03 -5.82 -11.56
C GLU A 110 18.22 -5.04 -10.49
N GLY A 111 18.82 -4.76 -9.32
CA GLY A 111 18.30 -3.92 -8.25
C GLY A 111 17.05 -4.48 -7.58
N MET A 112 16.33 -3.63 -6.83
CA MET A 112 15.08 -4.02 -6.15
C MET A 112 14.00 -4.54 -7.11
N LYS A 113 14.02 -4.08 -8.36
CA LYS A 113 13.02 -4.45 -9.37
C LYS A 113 13.11 -5.93 -9.75
N SER A 114 14.29 -6.53 -9.67
CA SER A 114 14.50 -7.95 -9.96
C SER A 114 13.75 -8.90 -9.02
N THR A 115 13.40 -8.43 -7.81
CA THR A 115 12.64 -9.22 -6.84
C THR A 115 11.16 -8.85 -6.80
N CYS A 116 10.69 -8.00 -7.73
CA CYS A 116 9.28 -7.69 -7.89
C CYS A 116 8.50 -8.89 -8.44
N ARG A 117 7.39 -9.21 -7.78
CA ARG A 117 6.49 -10.31 -8.18
C ARG A 117 5.05 -9.79 -8.24
N PRO A 118 4.22 -10.29 -9.18
CA PRO A 118 2.80 -9.97 -9.17
C PRO A 118 2.12 -10.52 -7.91
N ILE A 119 1.13 -9.80 -7.39
CA ILE A 119 0.26 -10.26 -6.30
C ILE A 119 -1.05 -10.73 -6.91
N ARG A 120 -1.46 -11.95 -6.57
CA ARG A 120 -2.76 -12.49 -6.96
C ARG A 120 -3.81 -12.09 -5.93
N VAL A 121 -4.95 -11.59 -6.41
CA VAL A 121 -6.13 -11.30 -5.60
C VAL A 121 -7.27 -12.19 -6.07
N GLU A 122 -7.93 -12.86 -5.13
CA GLU A 122 -9.10 -13.69 -5.38
C GLU A 122 -10.24 -13.21 -4.48
N VAL A 123 -11.42 -13.03 -5.06
CA VAL A 123 -12.63 -12.63 -4.35
C VAL A 123 -13.57 -13.82 -4.31
N TYR A 124 -13.98 -14.22 -3.11
CA TYR A 124 -14.87 -15.34 -2.88
C TYR A 124 -16.16 -14.87 -2.24
N GLU A 125 -17.27 -15.46 -2.68
CA GLU A 125 -18.56 -15.32 -2.01
C GLU A 125 -18.86 -16.56 -1.17
N ILE A 126 -19.41 -16.34 0.03
CA ILE A 126 -19.89 -17.42 0.88
C ILE A 126 -21.07 -18.11 0.20
N LYS A 127 -20.95 -19.42 -0.06
CA LYS A 127 -22.01 -20.21 -0.69
C LYS A 127 -23.32 -20.08 0.11
N GLU A 128 -24.42 -19.82 -0.60
CA GLU A 128 -25.76 -19.68 0.00
C GLU A 128 -26.13 -20.84 0.93
N ALA A 129 -25.80 -22.08 0.55
CA ALA A 129 -26.08 -23.28 1.34
C ALA A 129 -25.48 -23.30 2.77
N VAL A 130 -24.44 -22.49 3.04
CA VAL A 130 -23.79 -22.41 4.36
C VAL A 130 -23.85 -21.01 4.98
N LYS A 131 -24.33 -20.01 4.24
CA LYS A 131 -24.26 -18.58 4.58
C LYS A 131 -24.92 -18.27 5.91
N GLU A 132 -26.16 -18.74 6.12
CA GLU A 132 -26.89 -18.57 7.38
C GLU A 132 -26.13 -19.15 8.58
N LYS A 133 -25.50 -20.32 8.40
CA LYS A 133 -24.76 -21.00 9.46
C LYS A 133 -23.47 -20.26 9.82
N VAL A 134 -22.68 -19.85 8.82
CA VAL A 134 -21.37 -19.22 9.05
C VAL A 134 -21.48 -17.76 9.47
N LEU A 135 -22.52 -17.05 9.04
CA LEU A 135 -22.80 -15.67 9.44
C LEU A 135 -23.77 -15.58 10.64
N LYS A 136 -24.00 -16.68 11.35
CA LYS A 136 -24.91 -16.69 12.50
C LYS A 136 -24.44 -15.68 13.55
N GLY A 137 -25.26 -14.66 13.81
CA GLY A 137 -24.99 -13.61 14.78
C GLY A 137 -24.06 -12.50 14.28
N TRP A 138 -23.52 -12.61 13.07
CA TRP A 138 -22.80 -11.50 12.43
C TRP A 138 -23.79 -10.37 12.10
N LYS A 139 -23.33 -9.13 12.27
CA LYS A 139 -24.06 -7.91 11.92
C LYS A 139 -23.12 -6.97 11.20
N LYS A 140 -23.60 -6.33 10.13
CA LYS A 140 -22.85 -5.29 9.42
C LYS A 140 -22.48 -4.18 10.42
N PRO A 141 -21.21 -3.75 10.50
CA PRO A 141 -20.80 -2.67 11.38
C PRO A 141 -21.50 -1.36 10.99
N GLU A 142 -21.80 -0.55 12.00
CA GLU A 142 -22.37 0.78 11.84
C GLU A 142 -21.28 1.85 11.99
N LYS A 143 -21.51 3.02 11.38
CA LYS A 143 -20.63 4.18 11.58
C LYS A 143 -20.65 4.59 13.06
N SER A 144 -19.54 5.17 13.54
CA SER A 144 -19.46 5.72 14.90
C SER A 144 -20.64 6.66 15.17
N GLY A 145 -21.35 6.45 16.29
CA GLY A 145 -22.48 7.29 16.71
C GLY A 145 -22.10 8.67 17.24
N TYR A 146 -20.82 9.06 17.16
CA TYR A 146 -20.38 10.39 17.51
C TYR A 146 -20.97 11.42 16.53
N ARG A 147 -21.80 12.33 17.05
CA ARG A 147 -22.51 13.34 16.25
C ARG A 147 -21.60 14.41 15.62
N GLY A 148 -20.30 14.35 15.86
CA GLY A 148 -19.38 15.42 15.47
C GLY A 148 -19.55 16.64 16.37
N MET A 149 -19.39 17.82 15.79
CA MET A 149 -19.63 19.14 16.40
C MET A 149 -18.68 19.53 17.53
N HIS A 150 -17.91 18.62 18.11
CA HIS A 150 -16.85 18.92 19.10
C HIS A 150 -17.33 19.78 20.29
N GLY A 151 -18.58 19.55 20.74
CA GLY A 151 -19.20 20.31 21.83
C GLY A 151 -19.81 21.66 21.42
N MET A 152 -19.71 22.04 20.15
CA MET A 152 -20.32 23.26 19.63
C MET A 152 -21.80 23.05 19.31
N GLY A 153 -22.65 23.96 19.79
CA GLY A 153 -24.06 24.00 19.41
C GLY A 153 -24.30 24.70 18.06
N ILE A 154 -23.47 25.71 17.75
CA ILE A 154 -23.60 26.55 16.55
C ILE A 154 -22.21 26.77 15.94
N PRO A 155 -21.66 25.78 15.22
CA PRO A 155 -20.25 25.79 14.78
C PRO A 155 -19.93 26.89 13.76
N SER A 156 -20.93 27.43 13.05
CA SER A 156 -20.79 28.56 12.12
C SER A 156 -21.17 29.91 12.73
N GLY A 157 -21.56 29.96 14.01
CA GLY A 157 -22.17 31.14 14.63
C GLY A 157 -23.64 31.36 14.25
N GLU A 158 -24.34 32.20 15.01
CA GLU A 158 -25.69 32.68 14.66
C GLU A 158 -25.56 33.65 13.48
N ALA A 159 -26.31 33.38 12.40
CA ALA A 159 -26.36 34.23 11.22
C ALA A 159 -27.25 35.46 11.45
#